data_AF-A0A968LF01-F1
#
_entry.id   AF-A0A968LF01-F1
#
_cell.length_a   1.000
_cell.length_b   1.000
_cell.length_c   1.000
_cell.angle_alpha   90.00
_cell.angle_beta   90.00
_cell.angle_gamma   90.00
#
_symmetry.space_group_name_H-M   'P 1'
#
loop_
_entity.id
_entity.type
_entity.pdbx_description
1 polymer ?
#
loop_
_entity_poly.entity_id
_entity_poly.type
_entity_poly.pdbx_seq_one_letter_code
_entity_poly.pdbx_strand_id
1 'polypeptide(L)'
;MSEAFPGFLQLWREWSDLANIVLNGYLESNADGRFTEHSIVLTQVALEMIAWTLLVEKESVISKDGFDKLPASDKLRLLLSKLGIPIEIPPNCYDCQPPYSQRDASSLLPNLSQVAKSSQYNWVDGPHALTELRNGIVHPKKLQKVLATNHEARFEARWLGLWYLELVLLALMNYQGCYANRLIFPRHEGTYDKVPWNHQ
;
A
#
# COMPACT_ATOMS: atom_id res chain seq x y z
N MET A 1 -7.21 3.85 18.34
CA MET A 1 -5.77 3.53 18.49
C MET A 1 -5.48 2.58 19.65
N SER A 2 -6.03 2.77 20.86
CA SER A 2 -5.85 1.80 21.97
C SER A 2 -6.28 0.38 21.60
N GLU A 3 -7.32 0.25 20.79
CA GLU A 3 -7.85 -1.02 20.30
C GLU A 3 -6.89 -1.80 19.38
N ALA A 4 -5.91 -1.14 18.75
CA ALA A 4 -4.91 -1.82 17.92
C ALA A 4 -3.76 -2.42 18.74
N PHE A 5 -3.57 -1.98 19.99
CA PHE A 5 -2.41 -2.33 20.80
C PHE A 5 -2.31 -3.83 21.16
N PRO A 6 -3.41 -4.53 21.52
CA PRO A 6 -3.34 -5.97 21.73
C PRO A 6 -2.87 -6.74 20.50
N GLY A 7 -3.39 -6.38 19.32
CA GLY A 7 -2.99 -6.99 18.05
C GLY A 7 -1.54 -6.68 17.67
N PHE A 8 -1.08 -5.46 17.95
CA PHE A 8 0.34 -5.10 17.82
C PHE A 8 1.24 -5.99 18.68
N LEU A 9 0.91 -6.19 19.96
CA LEU A 9 1.70 -7.04 20.85
C LEU A 9 1.72 -8.50 20.39
N GLN A 10 0.60 -8.99 19.86
CA GLN A 10 0.52 -10.33 19.28
C GLN A 10 1.42 -10.43 18.04
N LEU A 11 1.28 -9.50 17.09
CA LEU A 11 2.12 -9.41 15.89
C LEU A 11 3.61 -9.40 16.26
N TRP A 12 4.00 -8.53 17.18
CA TRP A 12 5.37 -8.36 17.65
C TRP A 12 5.96 -9.66 18.23
N ARG A 13 5.18 -10.39 19.03
CA ARG A 13 5.61 -11.65 19.64
C ARG A 13 5.68 -12.80 18.65
N GLU A 14 4.68 -12.93 17.79
CA GLU A 14 4.55 -14.08 16.90
C GLU A 14 5.44 -13.98 15.66
N TRP A 15 5.71 -12.77 15.19
CA TRP A 15 6.51 -12.54 13.98
C TRP A 15 7.97 -12.23 14.32
N SER A 16 8.30 -12.00 15.61
CA SER A 16 9.68 -11.87 16.11
C SER A 16 10.51 -10.86 15.28
N ASP A 17 11.69 -11.25 14.80
CA ASP A 17 12.57 -10.42 13.97
C ASP A 17 11.90 -9.89 12.69
N LEU A 18 10.95 -10.63 12.13
CA LEU A 18 10.22 -10.18 10.95
C LEU A 18 9.35 -8.95 11.27
N ALA A 19 8.75 -8.89 12.47
CA ALA A 19 8.02 -7.70 12.91
C ALA A 19 8.95 -6.48 12.95
N ASN A 20 10.17 -6.65 13.47
CA ASN A 20 11.18 -5.60 13.47
C ASN A 20 11.51 -5.11 12.06
N ILE A 21 11.75 -6.02 11.12
CA ILE A 21 12.13 -5.64 9.75
C ILE A 21 10.99 -4.89 9.06
N VAL A 22 9.75 -5.39 9.16
CA VAL A 22 8.58 -4.78 8.55
C VAL A 22 8.28 -3.40 9.16
N LEU A 23 8.31 -3.29 10.49
CA LEU A 23 8.02 -2.03 11.18
C LEU A 23 9.10 -0.97 10.95
N ASN A 24 10.38 -1.36 10.98
CA ASN A 24 11.46 -0.44 10.59
C ASN A 24 11.34 -0.04 9.12
N GLY A 25 11.02 -0.98 8.22
CA GLY A 25 10.76 -0.70 6.81
C GLY A 25 9.64 0.33 6.63
N TYR A 26 8.56 0.24 7.41
CA TYR A 26 7.50 1.25 7.44
C TYR A 26 8.00 2.61 7.95
N LEU A 27 8.71 2.63 9.09
CA LEU A 27 9.22 3.87 9.69
C LEU A 27 10.18 4.60 8.74
N GLU A 28 11.14 3.90 8.15
CA GLU A 28 12.10 4.44 7.19
C GLU A 28 11.42 4.90 5.89
N SER A 29 10.43 4.13 5.40
CA SER A 29 9.63 4.56 4.24
C SER A 29 8.84 5.83 4.52
N ASN A 30 8.42 6.03 5.76
CA ASN A 30 7.61 7.18 6.18
C ASN A 30 8.48 8.40 6.55
N ALA A 31 9.77 8.22 6.84
CA ALA A 31 10.70 9.26 7.25
C ALA A 31 10.88 10.35 6.17
N ASP A 32 10.74 11.62 6.58
CA ASP A 32 11.08 12.91 5.95
C ASP A 32 10.97 13.12 4.42
N GLY A 33 10.39 12.18 3.65
CA GLY A 33 10.03 12.32 2.23
C GLY A 33 11.18 12.64 1.27
N ARG A 34 12.43 12.75 1.73
CA ARG A 34 13.55 13.30 0.94
C ARG A 34 13.94 12.42 -0.24
N PHE A 35 13.57 11.13 -0.22
CA PHE A 35 13.87 10.22 -1.31
C PHE A 35 12.70 9.25 -1.58
N THR A 36 11.80 9.66 -2.48
CA THR A 36 10.58 8.95 -2.87
C THR A 36 10.85 7.53 -3.34
N GLU A 37 11.89 7.33 -4.15
CA GLU A 37 12.26 6.03 -4.71
C GLU A 37 12.62 5.01 -3.63
N HIS A 38 13.34 5.44 -2.59
CA HIS A 38 13.70 4.56 -1.46
C HIS A 38 12.47 4.15 -0.67
N SER A 39 11.54 5.07 -0.44
CA SER A 39 10.27 4.78 0.22
C SER A 39 9.44 3.76 -0.57
N ILE A 40 9.39 3.88 -1.91
CA ILE A 40 8.70 2.91 -2.78
C ILE A 40 9.34 1.52 -2.66
N VAL A 41 10.68 1.44 -2.65
CA VAL A 41 11.41 0.17 -2.56
C VAL A 41 11.18 -0.50 -1.20
N LEU A 42 11.39 0.23 -0.10
CA LEU A 42 11.25 -0.32 1.24
C LEU A 42 9.81 -0.76 1.55
N THR A 43 8.81 0.02 1.11
CA THR A 43 7.41 -0.35 1.28
C THR A 43 7.11 -1.68 0.60
N GLN A 44 7.61 -1.90 -0.62
CA GLN A 44 7.41 -3.17 -1.32
C GLN A 44 8.19 -4.33 -0.72
N VAL A 45 9.39 -4.10 -0.19
CA VAL A 45 10.12 -5.13 0.57
C VAL A 45 9.29 -5.57 1.77
N ALA A 46 8.76 -4.64 2.56
CA ALA A 46 7.92 -4.94 3.71
C ALA A 46 6.66 -5.72 3.30
N LEU A 47 5.96 -5.28 2.24
CA LEU A 47 4.76 -5.94 1.73
C LEU A 47 5.06 -7.37 1.20
N GLU A 48 6.16 -7.58 0.49
CA GLU A 48 6.53 -8.91 -0.03
C GLU A 48 6.91 -9.88 1.10
N MET A 49 7.60 -9.37 2.13
CA MET A 49 7.90 -10.15 3.35
C MET A 49 6.62 -10.56 4.08
N ILE A 50 5.66 -9.65 4.23
CA ILE A 50 4.35 -9.96 4.82
C ILE A 50 3.61 -10.97 3.95
N ALA A 51 3.58 -10.78 2.63
CA ALA A 51 2.90 -11.67 1.69
C ALA A 51 3.43 -13.10 1.80
N TRP A 52 4.75 -13.27 1.83
CA TRP A 52 5.36 -14.59 2.02
C TRP A 52 4.93 -15.23 3.34
N THR A 53 5.18 -14.55 4.46
CA THR A 53 4.94 -15.15 5.77
C THR A 53 3.46 -15.42 6.03
N LEU A 54 2.57 -14.52 5.61
CA LEU A 54 1.14 -14.74 5.78
C LEU A 54 0.63 -15.85 4.85
N LEU A 55 0.86 -15.71 3.54
CA LEU A 55 0.19 -16.53 2.52
C LEU A 55 0.83 -17.91 2.36
N VAL A 56 2.13 -18.05 2.61
CA VAL A 56 2.86 -19.31 2.46
C VAL A 56 3.02 -20.00 3.82
N GLU A 57 3.58 -19.30 4.80
CA GLU A 57 4.04 -19.94 6.05
C GLU A 57 2.91 -20.11 7.07
N LYS A 58 2.14 -19.05 7.35
CA LYS A 58 1.11 -19.06 8.40
C LYS A 58 -0.21 -19.66 7.93
N GLU A 59 -0.69 -19.30 6.74
CA GLU A 59 -2.02 -19.70 6.28
C GLU A 59 -2.03 -20.73 5.15
N SER A 60 -0.88 -21.02 4.53
CA SER A 60 -0.78 -22.00 3.44
C SER A 60 -1.80 -21.76 2.30
N VAL A 61 -2.13 -20.49 2.02
CA VAL A 61 -3.00 -20.05 0.92
C VAL A 61 -2.43 -20.47 -0.44
N ILE A 62 -1.10 -20.46 -0.56
CA ILE A 62 -0.37 -20.86 -1.75
C ILE A 62 0.92 -21.58 -1.38
N SER A 63 1.33 -22.55 -2.20
CA SER A 63 2.60 -23.25 -1.99
C SER A 63 3.80 -22.33 -2.23
N LYS A 64 4.95 -22.68 -1.66
CA LYS A 64 6.22 -21.98 -1.92
C LYS A 64 6.52 -21.83 -3.41
N ASP A 65 6.47 -22.94 -4.15
CA ASP A 65 6.71 -22.95 -5.60
C ASP A 65 5.65 -22.13 -6.37
N GLY A 66 4.40 -22.17 -5.92
CA GLY A 66 3.33 -21.34 -6.48
C GLY A 66 3.59 -19.85 -6.28
N PHE A 67 3.98 -19.45 -5.06
CA PHE A 67 4.28 -18.07 -4.74
C PHE A 67 5.48 -17.55 -5.51
N ASP A 68 6.56 -18.33 -5.61
CA ASP A 68 7.78 -17.95 -6.33
C ASP A 68 7.54 -17.71 -7.84
N LYS A 69 6.54 -18.38 -8.42
CA LYS A 69 6.14 -18.21 -9.82
C LYS A 69 5.24 -16.99 -10.07
N LEU A 70 4.65 -16.41 -9.02
CA LEU A 70 3.80 -15.24 -9.18
C LEU A 70 4.64 -14.00 -9.51
N PRO A 71 4.22 -13.19 -10.49
CA PRO A 71 4.69 -11.82 -10.64
C PRO A 71 4.56 -11.06 -9.32
N ALA A 72 5.49 -10.13 -9.04
CA ALA A 72 5.44 -9.33 -7.83
C ALA A 72 4.10 -8.59 -7.65
N SER A 73 3.49 -8.14 -8.76
CA SER A 73 2.17 -7.50 -8.74
C SER A 73 1.08 -8.47 -8.28
N ASP A 74 1.13 -9.73 -8.72
CA ASP A 74 0.16 -10.76 -8.32
C ASP A 74 0.35 -11.23 -6.88
N LYS A 75 1.59 -11.31 -6.38
CA LYS A 75 1.86 -11.54 -4.95
C LYS A 75 1.18 -10.47 -4.09
N LEU A 76 1.34 -9.20 -4.48
CA LEU A 76 0.72 -8.08 -3.77
C LEU A 76 -0.81 -8.08 -3.92
N ARG A 77 -1.35 -8.32 -5.12
CA ARG A 77 -2.81 -8.48 -5.32
C ARG A 77 -3.38 -9.56 -4.42
N LEU A 78 -2.72 -10.70 -4.34
CA LEU A 78 -3.16 -11.82 -3.51
C LEU A 78 -3.18 -11.45 -2.03
N LEU A 79 -2.12 -10.79 -1.53
CA LEU A 79 -2.07 -10.29 -0.16
C LEU A 79 -3.22 -9.32 0.14
N LEU A 80 -3.39 -8.29 -0.70
CA LEU A 80 -4.41 -7.26 -0.47
C LEU A 80 -5.82 -7.84 -0.56
N SER A 81 -6.09 -8.67 -1.56
CA SER A 81 -7.39 -9.32 -1.74
C SER A 81 -7.72 -10.25 -0.57
N LYS A 82 -6.72 -10.99 -0.06
CA LYS A 82 -6.87 -11.86 1.11
C LYS A 82 -7.26 -11.07 2.38
N LEU A 83 -6.75 -9.85 2.53
CA LEU A 83 -7.04 -8.98 3.66
C LEU A 83 -8.26 -8.06 3.42
N GLY A 84 -8.97 -8.20 2.30
CA GLY A 84 -10.12 -7.36 1.96
C GLY A 84 -9.76 -5.90 1.66
N ILE A 85 -8.51 -5.64 1.25
CA ILE A 85 -8.01 -4.29 0.91
C ILE A 85 -8.25 -4.03 -0.59
N PRO A 86 -8.85 -2.89 -0.99
CA PRO A 86 -9.01 -2.53 -2.40
C PRO A 86 -7.68 -2.49 -3.13
N ILE A 87 -7.64 -3.00 -4.37
CA ILE A 87 -6.41 -3.08 -5.17
C ILE A 87 -6.35 -1.99 -6.24
N GLU A 88 -7.48 -1.35 -6.52
CA GLU A 88 -7.62 -0.29 -7.50
C GLU A 88 -6.80 0.92 -7.07
N ILE A 89 -6.30 1.69 -8.04
CA ILE A 89 -5.81 3.05 -7.75
C ILE A 89 -7.07 3.85 -7.42
N PRO A 90 -7.27 4.31 -6.17
CA PRO A 90 -8.56 4.79 -5.70
C PRO A 90 -9.15 5.88 -6.63
N PRO A 91 -10.25 5.56 -7.35
CA PRO A 91 -10.83 6.49 -8.29
C PRO A 91 -11.82 7.39 -7.54
N ASN A 92 -11.36 8.55 -7.09
CA ASN A 92 -12.18 9.59 -6.43
C ASN A 92 -12.88 9.13 -5.12
N CYS A 93 -12.83 9.92 -4.06
CA CYS A 93 -13.63 9.66 -2.86
C CYS A 93 -15.06 10.20 -3.03
N TYR A 94 -15.94 9.49 -3.75
CA TYR A 94 -17.37 9.86 -3.81
C TYR A 94 -18.21 9.26 -2.67
N ASP A 95 -17.73 8.19 -2.01
CA ASP A 95 -18.52 7.43 -1.03
C ASP A 95 -18.36 7.87 0.42
N CYS A 96 -17.55 8.91 0.69
CA CYS A 96 -17.50 9.57 1.98
C CYS A 96 -18.79 10.41 2.14
N GLN A 97 -19.83 9.85 2.78
CA GLN A 97 -20.99 10.65 3.15
C GLN A 97 -20.59 11.81 4.09
N PRO A 98 -21.29 12.96 4.00
CA PRO A 98 -20.93 14.24 4.61
C PRO A 98 -20.54 14.21 6.11
N PRO A 99 -19.69 15.15 6.58
CA PRO A 99 -19.87 16.59 6.38
C PRO A 99 -18.73 17.24 5.59
N TYR A 100 -18.61 16.92 4.30
CA TYR A 100 -17.78 17.69 3.38
C TYR A 100 -18.60 18.14 2.19
N SER A 101 -18.56 19.45 1.94
CA SER A 101 -19.15 20.08 0.78
C SER A 101 -18.56 19.50 -0.49
N GLN A 102 -19.41 19.31 -1.50
CA GLN A 102 -19.15 18.86 -2.88
C GLN A 102 -18.20 19.77 -3.69
N ARG A 103 -17.21 20.41 -3.08
CA ARG A 103 -16.21 21.24 -3.76
C ARG A 103 -14.91 20.45 -3.79
N ASP A 104 -14.46 20.17 -5.01
CA ASP A 104 -13.18 19.57 -5.36
C ASP A 104 -13.18 18.03 -5.41
N ALA A 105 -13.89 17.50 -6.40
CA ALA A 105 -13.72 16.12 -6.87
C ALA A 105 -12.35 15.95 -7.57
N SER A 106 -11.26 16.14 -6.83
CA SER A 106 -9.94 15.69 -7.26
C SER A 106 -9.78 14.22 -6.89
N SER A 107 -9.46 13.37 -7.88
CA SER A 107 -8.94 12.01 -7.65
C SER A 107 -7.94 12.03 -6.49
N LEU A 108 -7.95 11.02 -5.62
CA LEU A 108 -7.00 10.96 -4.50
C LEU A 108 -5.55 10.88 -5.01
N LEU A 109 -5.36 10.26 -6.17
CA LEU A 109 -4.06 10.06 -6.83
C LEU A 109 -4.18 10.37 -8.34
N PRO A 110 -4.39 11.65 -8.73
CA PRO A 110 -4.70 12.03 -10.10
C PRO A 110 -3.54 11.77 -11.07
N ASN A 111 -2.29 12.06 -10.65
CA ASN A 111 -1.12 11.93 -11.50
C ASN A 111 -0.79 10.45 -11.74
N LEU A 112 -0.83 9.63 -10.70
CA LEU A 112 -0.63 8.20 -10.79
C LEU A 112 -1.71 7.53 -11.63
N SER A 113 -2.97 7.93 -11.45
CA SER A 113 -4.09 7.43 -12.25
C SER A 113 -3.93 7.78 -13.73
N GLN A 114 -3.46 8.99 -14.04
CA GLN A 114 -3.18 9.43 -15.41
C GLN A 114 -2.03 8.62 -16.03
N VAL A 115 -0.91 8.46 -15.31
CA VAL A 115 0.23 7.67 -15.79
C VAL A 115 -0.18 6.22 -16.02
N ALA A 116 -0.90 5.61 -15.08
CA ALA A 116 -1.38 4.23 -15.18
C ALA A 116 -2.21 3.98 -16.45
N LYS A 117 -3.13 4.89 -16.76
CA LYS A 117 -4.04 4.78 -17.93
C LYS A 117 -3.38 5.16 -19.27
N SER A 118 -2.19 5.75 -19.25
CA SER A 118 -1.53 6.16 -20.49
C SER A 118 -1.05 4.94 -21.30
N SER A 119 -1.11 5.06 -22.63
CA SER A 119 -0.73 4.00 -23.57
C SER A 119 0.73 3.54 -23.43
N GLN A 120 1.59 4.36 -22.83
CA GLN A 120 2.99 4.07 -22.55
C GLN A 120 3.18 3.07 -21.40
N TYR A 121 2.27 3.05 -20.43
CA TYR A 121 2.41 2.27 -19.20
C TYR A 121 1.34 1.18 -19.06
N ASN A 122 0.06 1.50 -19.31
CA ASN A 122 -1.08 0.58 -19.22
C ASN A 122 -1.09 -0.24 -17.91
N TRP A 123 -0.89 0.42 -16.78
CA TRP A 123 -0.99 -0.23 -15.47
C TRP A 123 -2.46 -0.43 -15.11
N VAL A 124 -2.78 -1.67 -14.75
CA VAL A 124 -4.17 -2.12 -14.55
C VAL A 124 -4.73 -1.68 -13.20
N ASP A 125 -3.88 -1.65 -12.17
CA ASP A 125 -4.27 -1.40 -10.79
C ASP A 125 -3.07 -0.90 -9.94
N GLY A 126 -3.29 -0.67 -8.66
CA GLY A 126 -2.27 -0.20 -7.73
C GLY A 126 -1.07 -1.14 -7.61
N PRO A 127 -1.27 -2.45 -7.37
CA PRO A 127 -0.18 -3.43 -7.36
C PRO A 127 0.67 -3.43 -8.64
N HIS A 128 0.05 -3.30 -9.82
CA HIS A 128 0.79 -3.16 -11.08
C HIS A 128 1.67 -1.91 -11.06
N ALA A 129 1.08 -0.75 -10.75
CA ALA A 129 1.78 0.53 -10.79
C ALA A 129 2.97 0.55 -9.82
N LEU A 130 2.77 0.10 -8.58
CA LEU A 130 3.83 0.05 -7.58
C LEU A 130 4.98 -0.85 -8.03
N THR A 131 4.68 -2.08 -8.44
CA THR A 131 5.73 -3.04 -8.81
C THR A 131 6.50 -2.64 -10.06
N GLU A 132 5.86 -2.04 -11.07
CA GLU A 132 6.57 -1.50 -12.23
C GLU A 132 7.47 -0.33 -11.88
N LEU A 133 7.02 0.59 -11.00
CA LEU A 133 7.86 1.68 -10.51
C LEU A 133 9.08 1.16 -9.75
N ARG A 134 8.89 0.23 -8.80
CA ARG A 134 10.01 -0.38 -8.06
C ARG A 134 10.95 -1.12 -8.99
N ASN A 135 10.42 -1.93 -9.91
CA ASN A 135 11.24 -2.65 -10.89
C ASN A 135 12.08 -1.68 -11.73
N GLY A 136 11.52 -0.53 -12.10
CA GLY A 136 12.27 0.48 -12.81
C GLY A 136 13.33 1.19 -11.96
N ILE A 137 13.07 1.42 -10.67
CA ILE A 137 14.04 1.99 -9.72
C ILE A 137 15.25 1.06 -9.53
N VAL A 138 15.01 -0.24 -9.35
CA VAL A 138 16.07 -1.21 -9.01
C VAL A 138 16.80 -1.79 -10.23
N HIS A 139 16.24 -1.65 -11.44
CA HIS A 139 16.85 -2.16 -12.66
C HIS A 139 17.32 -1.04 -13.59
N PRO A 140 18.64 -0.87 -13.83
CA PRO A 140 19.19 0.24 -14.61
C PRO A 140 18.59 0.43 -16.00
N LYS A 141 18.26 -0.67 -16.69
CA LYS A 141 17.67 -0.65 -18.03
C LYS A 141 16.26 -0.06 -18.08
N LYS A 142 15.54 -0.08 -16.96
CA LYS A 142 14.16 0.40 -16.83
C LYS A 142 14.08 1.78 -16.15
N LEU A 143 15.18 2.27 -15.57
CA LEU A 143 15.23 3.52 -14.81
C LEU A 143 14.75 4.72 -15.60
N GLN A 144 15.13 4.83 -16.88
CA GLN A 144 14.68 5.93 -17.74
C GLN A 144 13.16 5.98 -17.90
N LYS A 145 12.49 4.82 -17.92
CA LYS A 145 11.02 4.74 -17.98
C LYS A 145 10.38 5.27 -16.69
N VAL A 146 11.03 5.11 -15.54
CA VAL A 146 10.57 5.68 -14.26
C VAL A 146 10.87 7.18 -14.18
N LEU A 147 12.06 7.61 -14.58
CA LEU A 147 12.41 9.04 -14.58
C LEU A 147 11.55 9.86 -15.55
N ALA A 148 11.01 9.22 -16.60
CA ALA A 148 10.04 9.81 -17.50
C ALA A 148 8.63 9.97 -16.88
N THR A 149 8.31 9.31 -15.77
CA THR A 149 7.08 9.60 -15.01
C THR A 149 7.22 10.92 -14.29
N ASN A 150 6.14 11.71 -14.23
CA ASN A 150 6.18 12.97 -13.49
C ASN A 150 6.45 12.71 -11.99
N HIS A 151 7.06 13.70 -11.34
CA HIS A 151 7.48 13.58 -9.94
C HIS A 151 6.26 13.37 -9.02
N GLU A 152 5.14 14.00 -9.36
CA GLU A 152 3.87 13.89 -8.65
C GLU A 152 3.32 12.46 -8.67
N ALA A 153 3.35 11.74 -9.80
CA ALA A 153 2.90 10.34 -9.83
C ALA A 153 3.80 9.42 -9.00
N ARG A 154 5.13 9.66 -8.97
CA ARG A 154 6.03 8.90 -8.11
C ARG A 154 5.73 9.16 -6.63
N PHE A 155 5.43 10.41 -6.27
CA PHE A 155 5.06 10.77 -4.91
C PHE A 155 3.71 10.16 -4.51
N GLU A 156 2.73 10.17 -5.40
CA GLU A 156 1.43 9.50 -5.21
C GLU A 156 1.57 7.97 -5.10
N ALA A 157 2.46 7.35 -5.89
CA ALA A 157 2.79 5.94 -5.76
C ALA A 157 3.41 5.62 -4.39
N ARG A 158 4.28 6.49 -3.88
CA ARG A 158 4.76 6.37 -2.49
C ARG A 158 3.61 6.40 -1.49
N TRP A 159 2.67 7.32 -1.63
CA TRP A 159 1.50 7.39 -0.74
C TRP A 159 0.63 6.14 -0.82
N LEU A 160 0.37 5.64 -2.03
CA LEU A 160 -0.39 4.41 -2.23
C LEU A 160 0.29 3.20 -1.59
N GLY A 161 1.61 3.06 -1.78
CA GLY A 161 2.39 2.00 -1.15
C GLY A 161 2.30 2.05 0.37
N LEU A 162 2.54 3.22 0.97
CA LEU A 162 2.44 3.40 2.41
C LEU A 162 1.03 3.12 2.94
N TRP A 163 -0.01 3.50 2.18
CA TRP A 163 -1.40 3.24 2.55
C TRP A 163 -1.70 1.75 2.56
N TYR A 164 -1.23 1.00 1.55
CA TYR A 164 -1.31 -0.46 1.57
C TYR A 164 -0.58 -1.07 2.75
N LEU A 165 0.65 -0.62 3.05
CA LEU A 165 1.40 -1.16 4.18
C LEU A 165 0.72 -0.86 5.53
N GLU A 166 0.18 0.33 5.71
CA GLU A 166 -0.60 0.70 6.90
C GLU A 166 -1.85 -0.18 7.06
N LEU A 167 -2.63 -0.36 5.99
CA LEU A 167 -3.82 -1.21 6.02
C LEU A 167 -3.45 -2.67 6.28
N VAL A 168 -2.41 -3.18 5.64
CA VAL A 168 -1.93 -4.55 5.90
C VAL A 168 -1.53 -4.71 7.36
N LEU A 169 -0.79 -3.76 7.93
CA LEU A 169 -0.41 -3.79 9.35
C LEU A 169 -1.64 -3.75 10.27
N LEU A 170 -2.62 -2.90 9.99
CA LEU A 170 -3.87 -2.84 10.76
C LEU A 170 -4.66 -4.15 10.66
N ALA A 171 -4.72 -4.77 9.48
CA ALA A 171 -5.38 -6.05 9.27
C ALA A 171 -4.69 -7.17 10.07
N LEU A 172 -3.35 -7.23 10.04
CA LEU A 172 -2.58 -8.19 10.85
C LEU A 172 -2.75 -7.99 12.36
N MET A 173 -3.04 -6.76 12.80
CA MET A 173 -3.37 -6.44 14.20
C MET A 173 -4.84 -6.71 14.54
N ASN A 174 -5.63 -7.32 13.63
CA ASN A 174 -7.06 -7.53 13.78
C ASN A 174 -7.85 -6.24 14.11
N TYR A 175 -7.35 -5.08 13.69
CA TYR A 175 -7.97 -3.80 13.99
C TYR A 175 -9.27 -3.62 13.18
N GLN A 176 -10.35 -3.19 13.83
CA GLN A 176 -11.67 -3.00 13.20
C GLN A 176 -12.16 -1.54 13.21
N GLY A 177 -11.40 -0.63 13.83
CA GLY A 177 -11.84 0.74 14.05
C GLY A 177 -11.65 1.66 12.83
N CYS A 178 -11.70 2.96 13.08
CA CYS A 178 -11.40 3.98 12.08
C CYS A 178 -9.89 4.24 11.99
N TYR A 179 -9.42 4.62 10.81
CA TYR A 179 -8.03 5.02 10.56
C TYR A 179 -7.98 6.35 9.80
N ALA A 180 -6.86 7.05 9.92
CA ALA A 180 -6.65 8.29 9.20
C ALA A 180 -6.11 7.96 7.80
N ASN A 181 -6.99 8.04 6.79
CA ASN A 181 -6.62 7.75 5.42
C ASN A 181 -5.60 8.76 4.89
N ARG A 182 -4.37 8.29 4.65
CA ARG A 182 -3.26 9.14 4.20
C ARG A 182 -3.39 9.64 2.76
N LEU A 183 -4.29 9.05 1.97
CA LEU A 183 -4.54 9.48 0.60
C LEU A 183 -5.40 10.75 0.55
N ILE A 184 -6.03 11.13 1.66
CA ILE A 184 -6.81 12.37 1.79
C ILE A 184 -5.89 13.50 2.26
N PHE A 185 -5.68 14.49 1.40
CA PHE A 185 -4.87 15.68 1.70
C PHE A 185 -5.46 16.95 1.05
N PRO A 186 -5.57 18.08 1.78
CA PRO A 186 -5.23 18.26 3.19
C PRO A 186 -6.18 17.49 4.11
N ARG A 187 -5.64 16.98 5.23
CA ARG A 187 -6.44 16.27 6.24
C ARG A 187 -7.07 17.28 7.19
N HIS A 188 -8.36 17.16 7.45
CA HIS A 188 -9.07 17.96 8.44
C HIS A 188 -9.24 17.15 9.73
N GLU A 189 -9.17 17.80 10.89
CA GLU A 189 -9.42 17.10 12.16
C GLU A 189 -10.83 16.46 12.15
N GLY A 190 -10.92 15.20 12.58
CA GLY A 190 -12.18 14.45 12.58
C GLY A 190 -12.47 13.63 11.32
N THR A 191 -11.67 13.73 10.26
CA THR A 191 -11.83 12.87 9.07
C THR A 191 -11.15 11.52 9.26
N TYR A 192 -11.95 10.47 9.43
CA TYR A 192 -11.48 9.10 9.54
C TYR A 192 -12.36 8.17 8.71
N ASP A 193 -11.72 7.20 8.06
CA ASP A 193 -12.42 6.13 7.34
C ASP A 193 -12.47 4.87 8.20
N LYS A 194 -13.50 4.04 8.04
CA LYS A 194 -13.46 2.66 8.55
C LYS A 194 -12.45 1.85 7.76
N VAL A 195 -11.80 0.88 8.39
CA VAL A 195 -10.98 -0.08 7.65
C VAL A 195 -11.81 -0.87 6.62
N PRO A 196 -11.25 -1.25 5.46
CA PRO A 196 -12.03 -1.85 4.37
C PRO A 196 -12.70 -3.19 4.69
N TRP A 197 -12.14 -3.97 5.61
CA TRP A 197 -12.67 -5.26 6.05
C TRP A 197 -13.68 -5.15 7.20
N ASN A 198 -14.04 -3.93 7.64
CA ASN A 198 -15.05 -3.76 8.67
C ASN A 198 -16.44 -4.06 8.09
N HIS A 199 -17.07 -5.15 8.54
CA HIS A 199 -18.40 -5.59 8.12
C HIS A 199 -19.54 -5.12 9.07
N GLN A 200 -19.27 -4.18 9.99
CA GLN A 200 -20.25 -3.63 10.94
C GLN A 200 -20.88 -2.31 10.49
#